data_AF-A0A932PS85-F1
#
_entry.id   AF-A0A932PS85-F1
#
_cell.length_a   1.000
_cell.length_b   1.000
_cell.length_c   1.000
_cell.angle_alpha   90.00
_cell.angle_beta   90.00
_cell.angle_gamma   90.00
#
_symmetry.space_group_name_H-M   'P 1'
#
loop_
_entity.id
_entity.type
_entity.pdbx_description
1 polymer ?
#
loop_
_entity_poly.entity_id
_entity_poly.type
_entity_poly.pdbx_seq_one_letter_code
_entity_poly.pdbx_strand_id
1 'polypeptide(L)'
;MKLFLWLMIIIAVVIAAIVIYGSLVTKKTRRGPLQAKFVKGTLPKNLDGSYRGEAFGLLGSWQGKAIDAKTQTGINIFKEGKRYPFKFITARGRHDNIELMRIEYNIPGNPLWVRFIMDEMVEIGPNQYLGKIHARILPGFSVELGFFTLER
;
A
#
# COMPACT_ATOMS: atom_id res chain seq x y z
N MET A 1 1.38 -40.47 9.77
CA MET A 1 0.19 -39.76 10.29
C MET A 1 0.53 -38.70 11.34
N LYS A 2 1.26 -39.01 12.42
CA LYS A 2 1.58 -38.02 13.49
C LYS A 2 2.45 -36.83 13.02
N LEU A 3 3.48 -37.07 12.20
CA LEU A 3 4.34 -36.00 11.66
C LEU A 3 3.56 -35.00 10.79
N PHE A 4 2.68 -35.50 9.93
CA PHE A 4 1.81 -34.67 9.09
C PHE A 4 0.85 -33.81 9.94
N LEU A 5 0.26 -34.39 10.98
CA LEU A 5 -0.59 -33.65 11.91
C LEU A 5 0.18 -32.51 12.62
N TRP A 6 1.39 -32.78 13.11
CA TRP A 6 2.25 -31.76 13.72
C TRP A 6 2.61 -30.64 12.76
N LEU A 7 2.95 -30.97 11.51
CA LEU A 7 3.22 -29.98 10.47
C LEU A 7 1.99 -29.07 10.23
N MET A 8 0.79 -29.66 10.14
CA MET A 8 -0.45 -28.90 9.96
C MET A 8 -0.75 -27.98 11.15
N ILE A 9 -0.51 -28.44 12.38
CA ILE A 9 -0.66 -27.62 13.58
C ILE A 9 0.31 -26.43 13.56
N ILE A 10 1.58 -26.66 13.21
CA ILE A 10 2.59 -25.60 13.12
C ILE A 10 2.16 -24.56 12.07
N ILE A 11 1.73 -25.01 10.88
CA ILE A 11 1.24 -24.10 9.83
C ILE A 11 0.05 -23.29 10.32
N ALA A 12 -0.92 -23.92 10.98
CA ALA A 12 -2.09 -23.24 11.52
C ALA A 12 -1.71 -22.19 12.59
N VAL A 13 -0.80 -22.51 13.50
CA VAL A 13 -0.29 -21.58 14.53
C VAL A 13 0.42 -20.39 13.88
N VAL A 14 1.26 -20.62 12.87
CA VAL A 14 1.94 -19.54 12.13
C VAL A 14 0.93 -18.64 11.42
N ILE A 15 -0.05 -19.21 10.72
CA ILE A 15 -1.12 -18.44 10.07
C ILE A 15 -1.91 -17.61 11.09
N ALA A 16 -2.29 -18.20 12.22
CA ALA A 16 -3.00 -17.51 13.28
C ALA A 16 -2.18 -16.33 13.84
N ALA A 17 -0.88 -16.54 14.10
CA ALA A 17 0.02 -15.49 14.56
C ALA A 17 0.13 -14.33 13.54
N ILE A 18 0.24 -14.64 12.24
CA ILE A 18 0.26 -13.65 11.17
C ILE A 18 -1.04 -12.84 11.12
N VAL A 19 -2.20 -13.50 11.23
CA VAL A 19 -3.51 -12.83 11.21
C VAL A 19 -3.68 -11.94 12.45
N ILE A 20 -3.32 -12.42 13.64
CA ILE A 20 -3.39 -11.65 14.88
C ILE A 20 -2.49 -10.42 14.78
N TYR A 21 -1.22 -10.61 14.43
CA TYR A 21 -0.26 -9.51 14.29
C TYR A 21 -0.70 -8.49 13.24
N GLY A 22 -1.10 -8.96 12.05
CA GLY A 22 -1.61 -8.10 10.98
C GLY A 22 -2.84 -7.30 11.38
N SER A 23 -3.74 -7.90 12.18
CA SER A 23 -4.91 -7.21 12.72
C SER A 23 -4.53 -6.12 13.73
N LEU A 24 -3.53 -6.37 14.58
CA LEU A 24 -3.01 -5.38 15.53
C LEU A 24 -2.35 -4.19 14.81
N VAL A 25 -1.52 -4.47 13.80
CA VAL A 25 -0.89 -3.43 12.95
C VAL A 25 -1.97 -2.59 12.27
N THR A 26 -2.95 -3.24 11.62
CA THR A 26 -4.07 -2.56 10.95
C THR A 26 -4.85 -1.67 11.92
N LYS A 27 -5.17 -2.18 13.11
CA LYS A 27 -5.89 -1.42 14.14
C LYS A 27 -5.09 -0.20 14.61
N LYS A 28 -3.77 -0.32 14.74
CA LYS A 28 -2.89 0.81 15.08
C LYS A 28 -2.90 1.86 13.97
N THR A 29 -2.70 1.45 12.72
CA THR A 29 -2.71 2.33 11.54
C THR A 29 -4.02 3.12 11.43
N ARG A 30 -5.16 2.43 11.56
CA ARG A 30 -6.50 3.04 11.45
C ARG A 30 -6.87 3.98 12.59
N ARG A 31 -6.24 3.88 13.75
CA ARG A 31 -6.47 4.80 14.89
C ARG A 31 -5.57 6.02 14.86
N GLY A 32 -4.61 6.07 13.94
CA GLY A 32 -3.64 7.15 13.83
C GLY A 32 -4.22 8.45 13.23
N PRO A 33 -3.57 9.60 13.46
CA PRO A 33 -4.01 10.89 12.93
C PRO A 33 -3.99 10.96 11.39
N LEU A 34 -3.13 10.18 10.73
CA LEU A 34 -3.07 10.09 9.28
C LEU A 34 -4.32 9.45 8.68
N GLN A 35 -4.95 8.49 9.38
CA GLN A 35 -6.24 7.94 8.94
C GLN A 35 -7.32 9.03 8.90
N ALA A 36 -7.38 9.89 9.92
CA ALA A 36 -8.35 10.98 9.97
C ALA A 36 -8.16 12.01 8.84
N LYS A 37 -6.92 12.21 8.38
CA LYS A 37 -6.62 13.01 7.18
C LYS A 37 -7.00 12.27 5.90
N PHE A 38 -6.67 10.98 5.81
CA PHE A 38 -6.92 10.14 4.64
C PHE A 38 -8.41 10.08 4.29
N VAL A 39 -9.29 9.86 5.27
CA VAL A 39 -10.74 9.78 5.04
C VAL A 39 -11.39 11.10 4.61
N LYS A 40 -10.68 12.23 4.80
CA LYS A 40 -11.11 13.56 4.34
C LYS A 40 -10.51 13.96 3.00
N GLY A 41 -9.56 13.17 2.49
CA GLY A 41 -8.93 13.42 1.21
C GLY A 41 -9.90 13.24 0.05
N THR A 42 -9.52 13.77 -1.11
CA THR A 42 -10.30 13.65 -2.34
C THR A 42 -9.55 12.86 -3.39
N LEU A 43 -10.24 12.47 -4.47
CA LEU A 43 -9.59 11.80 -5.59
C LEU A 43 -8.49 12.70 -6.17
N PRO A 44 -7.24 12.21 -6.33
CA PRO A 44 -6.15 13.00 -6.89
C PRO A 44 -6.48 13.59 -8.26
N LYS A 45 -6.27 14.90 -8.40
CA LYS A 45 -6.41 15.62 -9.66
C LYS A 45 -5.03 15.95 -10.25
N ASN A 46 -4.93 15.89 -11.58
CA ASN A 46 -3.73 16.31 -12.32
C ASN A 46 -2.42 15.64 -11.87
N LEU A 47 -2.50 14.36 -11.50
CA LEU A 47 -1.37 13.61 -10.96
C LEU A 47 -0.43 13.15 -12.09
N ASP A 48 0.60 13.93 -12.38
CA ASP A 48 1.58 13.63 -13.43
C ASP A 48 2.97 14.15 -13.08
N GLY A 49 4.00 13.37 -13.45
CA GLY A 49 5.40 13.68 -13.18
C GLY A 49 5.96 13.01 -11.92
N SER A 50 7.07 13.55 -11.40
CA SER A 50 7.79 12.99 -10.25
C SER A 50 7.40 13.70 -8.96
N TYR A 51 7.17 12.91 -7.91
CA TYR A 51 6.82 13.37 -6.57
C TYR A 51 7.81 12.79 -5.57
N ARG A 52 8.27 13.63 -4.65
CA ARG A 52 9.05 13.20 -3.49
C ARG A 52 8.10 12.58 -2.48
N GLY A 53 8.54 11.54 -1.78
CA GLY A 53 7.75 10.92 -0.74
C GLY A 53 8.52 10.56 0.52
N GLU A 54 7.76 10.41 1.60
CA GLU A 54 8.21 9.88 2.88
C GLU A 54 7.25 8.76 3.31
N ALA A 55 7.79 7.62 3.76
CA ALA A 55 7.01 6.49 4.25
C ALA A 55 7.10 6.40 5.78
N PHE A 56 5.99 6.57 6.47
CA PHE A 56 5.96 6.60 7.93
C PHE A 56 5.99 5.19 8.51
N GLY A 57 7.00 4.91 9.34
CA GLY A 57 7.15 3.62 10.01
C GLY A 57 7.77 2.52 9.14
N LEU A 58 8.28 2.86 7.96
CA LEU A 58 9.04 1.95 7.09
C LEU A 58 10.44 2.51 6.87
N LEU A 59 11.46 1.75 7.25
CA LEU A 59 12.85 2.05 6.90
C LEU A 59 13.08 1.65 5.44
N GLY A 60 13.74 2.50 4.65
CA GLY A 60 14.08 2.16 3.28
C GLY A 60 14.72 3.30 2.49
N SER A 61 15.17 2.97 1.29
CA SER A 61 15.76 3.91 0.32
C SER A 61 14.71 4.54 -0.61
N TRP A 62 13.42 4.37 -0.32
CA TRP A 62 12.33 4.91 -1.12
C TRP A 62 12.29 6.44 -1.02
N GLN A 63 12.10 7.11 -2.16
CA GLN A 63 12.17 8.57 -2.29
C GLN A 63 10.91 9.17 -2.92
N GLY A 64 9.98 8.35 -3.41
CA GLY A 64 8.74 8.83 -4.02
C GLY A 64 8.28 8.01 -5.22
N LYS A 65 7.49 8.64 -6.10
CA LYS A 65 6.92 7.99 -7.29
C LYS A 65 6.99 8.93 -8.49
N ALA A 66 7.24 8.36 -9.67
CA ALA A 66 6.98 9.01 -10.95
C ALA A 66 5.70 8.44 -11.55
N ILE A 67 4.82 9.31 -12.02
CA ILE A 67 3.46 8.98 -12.46
C ILE A 67 3.27 9.49 -13.88
N ASP A 68 2.64 8.67 -14.71
CA ASP A 68 2.16 9.01 -16.05
C ASP A 68 0.63 8.86 -16.06
N ALA A 69 -0.04 10.02 -16.02
CA ALA A 69 -1.50 10.09 -16.01
C ALA A 69 -2.12 9.51 -17.28
N LYS A 70 -1.46 9.68 -18.43
CA LYS A 70 -1.96 9.29 -19.74
C LYS A 70 -2.03 7.78 -19.89
N THR A 71 -1.03 7.08 -19.38
CA THR A 71 -0.96 5.61 -19.47
C THR A 71 -1.52 4.91 -18.22
N GLN A 72 -1.92 5.67 -17.20
CA GLN A 72 -2.34 5.14 -15.90
C GLN A 72 -1.28 4.22 -15.26
N THR A 73 -0.02 4.62 -15.42
CA THR A 73 1.13 3.87 -14.89
C THR A 73 2.04 4.76 -14.06
N GLY A 74 2.93 4.13 -13.30
CA GLY A 74 4.00 4.82 -12.63
C GLY A 74 5.07 3.86 -12.17
N ILE A 75 6.07 4.41 -11.48
CA ILE A 75 7.20 3.65 -10.95
C ILE A 75 7.70 4.29 -9.65
N ASN A 76 8.09 3.46 -8.69
CA ASN A 76 8.70 3.98 -7.46
C ASN A 76 10.12 4.47 -7.74
N ILE A 77 10.50 5.54 -7.05
CA ILE A 77 11.83 6.11 -7.08
C ILE A 77 12.52 5.70 -5.79
N PHE A 78 13.67 5.03 -5.89
CA PHE A 78 14.56 4.73 -4.79
C PHE A 78 15.91 5.42 -5.00
N LYS A 79 16.71 5.51 -3.94
CA LYS A 79 18.09 6.01 -4.01
C LYS A 79 18.92 5.25 -5.06
N GLU A 80 18.66 3.96 -5.24
CA GLU A 80 19.35 3.09 -6.20
C GLU A 80 18.72 3.12 -7.61
N GLY A 81 17.74 3.99 -7.85
CA GLY A 81 17.05 4.16 -9.13
C GLY A 81 15.57 3.76 -9.11
N LYS A 82 14.96 3.80 -10.30
CA LYS A 82 13.53 3.51 -10.48
C LYS A 82 13.26 2.02 -10.46
N ARG A 83 12.30 1.57 -9.64
CA ARG A 83 11.94 0.15 -9.49
C ARG A 83 10.45 -0.02 -9.24
N TYR A 84 9.99 -1.24 -9.43
CA TYR A 84 8.62 -1.66 -9.12
C TYR A 84 7.57 -0.79 -9.83
N PRO A 85 7.45 -0.93 -11.16
CA PRO A 85 6.37 -0.28 -11.90
C PRO A 85 5.00 -0.69 -11.34
N PHE A 86 4.02 0.17 -11.54
CA PHE A 86 2.65 -0.05 -11.10
C PHE A 86 1.66 0.50 -12.12
N LYS A 87 0.43 0.00 -12.03
CA LYS A 87 -0.75 0.60 -12.66
C LYS A 87 -1.59 1.26 -11.59
N PHE A 88 -2.42 2.22 -11.97
CA PHE A 88 -3.39 2.76 -11.03
C PHE A 88 -4.76 2.96 -11.68
N ILE A 89 -5.79 2.93 -10.85
CA ILE A 89 -7.18 3.13 -11.24
C ILE A 89 -7.90 3.98 -10.20
N THR A 90 -8.99 4.62 -10.61
CA THR A 90 -9.96 5.15 -9.66
C THR A 90 -10.79 4.00 -9.09
N ALA A 91 -10.92 3.95 -7.77
CA ALA A 91 -11.70 2.92 -7.09
C ALA A 91 -12.27 3.45 -5.77
N ARG A 92 -13.26 2.74 -5.21
CA ARG A 92 -13.62 2.93 -3.80
C ARG A 92 -12.57 2.31 -2.88
N GLY A 93 -12.31 2.99 -1.78
CA GLY A 93 -11.42 2.51 -0.73
C GLY A 93 -11.92 1.19 -0.15
N ARG A 94 -10.97 0.32 0.21
CA ARG A 94 -11.27 -1.04 0.66
C ARG A 94 -12.01 -1.07 2.00
N HIS A 95 -11.64 -0.15 2.89
CA HIS A 95 -12.24 -0.01 4.22
C HIS A 95 -12.82 1.37 4.47
N ASP A 96 -12.48 2.33 3.59
CA ASP A 96 -12.91 3.71 3.67
C ASP A 96 -13.86 3.94 2.49
N ASN A 97 -15.13 4.27 2.77
CA ASN A 97 -16.18 4.44 1.74
C ASN A 97 -16.02 5.78 0.99
N ILE A 98 -14.81 6.03 0.48
CA ILE A 98 -14.42 7.21 -0.29
C ILE A 98 -13.87 6.76 -1.64
N GLU A 99 -13.92 7.64 -2.62
CA GLU A 99 -13.27 7.43 -3.91
C GLU A 99 -11.81 7.88 -3.84
N LEU A 100 -10.92 7.05 -4.38
CA LEU A 100 -9.48 7.23 -4.28
C LEU A 100 -8.75 6.62 -5.47
N MET A 101 -7.45 6.92 -5.58
CA MET A 101 -6.58 6.24 -6.52
C MET A 101 -6.03 4.96 -5.89
N ARG A 102 -6.29 3.82 -6.50
CA ARG A 102 -5.69 2.53 -6.12
C ARG A 102 -4.49 2.25 -7.01
N ILE A 103 -3.36 1.94 -6.39
CA ILE A 103 -2.10 1.57 -7.04
C ILE A 103 -1.90 0.06 -6.93
N GLU A 104 -1.75 -0.59 -8.08
CA GLU A 104 -1.62 -2.03 -8.23
C GLU A 104 -0.19 -2.42 -8.66
N TYR A 105 0.50 -3.14 -7.78
CA TYR A 105 1.81 -3.72 -8.06
C TYR A 105 1.74 -5.14 -8.62
N ASN A 106 0.56 -5.76 -8.65
CA ASN A 106 0.36 -7.10 -9.20
C ASN A 106 0.38 -7.08 -10.73
N ILE A 107 1.54 -6.79 -11.31
CA ILE A 107 1.76 -6.78 -12.75
C ILE A 107 2.94 -7.69 -13.13
N PRO A 108 2.95 -8.24 -14.36
CA PRO A 108 4.12 -8.94 -14.89
C PRO A 108 5.37 -8.07 -14.80
N GLY A 109 6.51 -8.68 -14.45
CA GLY A 109 7.79 -7.97 -14.27
C GLY A 109 8.12 -7.58 -12.83
N ASN A 110 7.12 -7.42 -11.95
CA ASN A 110 7.39 -7.22 -10.53
C ASN A 110 7.77 -8.54 -9.83
N PRO A 111 8.71 -8.51 -8.85
CA PRO A 111 8.95 -9.65 -7.97
C PRO A 111 7.69 -10.06 -7.22
N LEU A 112 7.54 -11.36 -6.94
CA LEU A 112 6.32 -11.92 -6.32
C LEU A 112 5.96 -11.21 -5.01
N TRP A 113 6.94 -10.89 -4.18
CA TRP A 113 6.70 -10.22 -2.90
C TRP A 113 6.11 -8.81 -3.05
N VAL A 114 6.46 -8.08 -4.12
CA VAL A 114 5.90 -6.75 -4.43
C VAL A 114 4.46 -6.86 -4.90
N ARG A 115 4.10 -7.95 -5.59
CA ARG A 115 2.73 -8.15 -6.12
C ARG A 115 1.67 -8.29 -5.03
N PHE A 116 2.07 -8.57 -3.79
CA PHE A 116 1.18 -8.56 -2.64
C PHE A 116 0.91 -7.14 -2.11
N ILE A 117 1.65 -6.14 -2.56
CA ILE A 117 1.45 -4.74 -2.15
C ILE A 117 0.38 -4.09 -3.02
N MET A 118 -0.47 -3.28 -2.39
CA MET A 118 -1.41 -2.38 -3.02
C MET A 118 -1.44 -1.10 -2.19
N ASP A 119 -1.44 0.06 -2.86
CA ASP A 119 -1.60 1.32 -2.17
C ASP A 119 -2.95 1.95 -2.50
N GLU A 120 -3.51 2.69 -1.56
CA GLU A 120 -4.65 3.58 -1.77
C GLU A 120 -4.19 5.01 -1.52
N MET A 121 -4.55 5.96 -2.38
CA MET A 121 -4.03 7.33 -2.32
C MET A 121 -5.11 8.37 -2.56
N VAL A 122 -5.06 9.43 -1.75
CA VAL A 122 -5.93 10.60 -1.81
C VAL A 122 -5.11 11.87 -1.89
N GLU A 123 -5.70 12.93 -2.41
CA GLU A 123 -5.18 14.29 -2.35
C GLU A 123 -5.68 14.96 -1.06
N ILE A 124 -4.74 15.54 -0.31
CA ILE A 124 -4.99 16.22 0.97
C ILE A 124 -4.73 17.73 0.92
N GLY A 125 -4.19 18.22 -0.20
CA GLY A 125 -3.90 19.61 -0.48
C GLY A 125 -3.29 19.77 -1.87
N PRO A 126 -3.11 21.00 -2.38
CA PRO A 126 -2.53 21.22 -3.71
C PRO A 126 -1.17 20.53 -3.85
N ASN A 127 -1.07 19.57 -4.78
CA ASN A 127 0.13 18.75 -5.00
C ASN A 127 0.62 17.97 -3.75
N GLN A 128 -0.26 17.72 -2.79
CA GLN A 128 0.03 16.96 -1.58
C GLN A 128 -0.90 15.75 -1.49
N TYR A 129 -0.30 14.57 -1.41
CA TYR A 129 -1.03 13.32 -1.41
C TYR A 129 -0.67 12.49 -0.19
N LEU A 130 -1.66 11.76 0.30
CA LEU A 130 -1.50 10.80 1.37
C LEU A 130 -1.88 9.43 0.85
N GLY A 131 -0.90 8.53 0.86
CA GLY A 131 -1.06 7.14 0.51
C GLY A 131 -1.11 6.24 1.73
N LYS A 132 -1.81 5.12 1.59
CA LYS A 132 -1.94 4.06 2.57
C LYS A 132 -1.47 2.76 1.93
N ILE A 133 -0.63 2.02 2.64
CA ILE A 133 0.03 0.80 2.14
C ILE A 133 -0.73 -0.42 2.67
N HIS A 134 -1.13 -1.29 1.76
CA HIS A 134 -1.76 -2.57 2.06
C HIS A 134 -0.88 -3.74 1.62
N ALA A 135 -0.75 -4.76 2.47
CA ALA A 135 -0.22 -6.05 2.10
C ALA A 135 -1.33 -7.11 2.06
N ARG A 136 -1.47 -7.77 0.91
CA ARG A 136 -2.40 -8.88 0.66
C ARG A 136 -1.75 -10.19 1.11
N ILE A 137 -2.01 -10.58 2.37
CA ILE A 137 -1.33 -11.73 2.98
C ILE A 137 -2.05 -13.05 2.66
N LEU A 138 -3.38 -13.06 2.70
CA LEU A 138 -4.21 -14.23 2.37
C LEU A 138 -5.40 -13.77 1.52
N PRO A 139 -6.05 -14.69 0.77
CA PRO A 139 -7.32 -14.37 0.10
C PRO A 139 -8.31 -13.76 1.09
N GLY A 140 -8.83 -12.57 0.78
CA GLY A 140 -9.76 -11.84 1.64
C GLY A 140 -9.13 -11.11 2.85
N PHE A 141 -7.87 -11.35 3.20
CA PHE A 141 -7.20 -10.70 4.33
C PHE A 141 -6.07 -9.77 3.87
N SER A 142 -6.08 -8.53 4.36
CA SER A 142 -5.02 -7.59 4.07
C SER A 142 -4.69 -6.72 5.27
N VAL A 143 -3.42 -6.39 5.38
CA VAL A 143 -2.86 -5.64 6.50
C VAL A 143 -2.59 -4.21 6.05
N GLU A 144 -3.05 -3.22 6.80
CA GLU A 144 -2.70 -1.80 6.59
C GLU A 144 -1.37 -1.50 7.28
N LEU A 145 -0.28 -1.55 6.51
CA LEU A 145 1.09 -1.45 7.02
C LEU A 145 1.43 -0.05 7.53
N GLY A 146 0.85 0.99 6.93
CA GLY A 146 1.16 2.37 7.28
C GLY A 146 0.73 3.35 6.19
N PHE A 147 1.32 4.54 6.26
CA PHE A 147 1.06 5.63 5.33
C PHE A 147 2.35 6.12 4.68
N PHE A 148 2.23 6.75 3.52
CA PHE A 148 3.27 7.55 2.90
C PHE A 148 2.70 8.89 2.41
N THR A 149 3.54 9.90 2.27
CA THR A 149 3.18 11.14 1.59
C THR A 149 3.82 11.20 0.22
N LEU A 150 3.19 11.95 -0.68
CA LEU A 150 3.82 12.45 -1.90
C LEU A 150 3.61 13.95 -1.99
N GLU A 151 4.67 14.67 -2.34
CA GLU A 151 4.67 16.11 -2.55
C GLU A 151 5.54 16.46 -3.76
N ARG A 152 5.24 17.59 -4.39
CA ARG A 152 5.98 18.11 -5.54
C ARG A 152 7.05 19.10 -5.12
#